data_AF-A0A316QE04-F1
#
_entry.id   AF-A0A316QE04-F1
#
_cell.length_a   1.000
_cell.length_b   1.000
_cell.length_c   1.000
_cell.angle_alpha   90.00
_cell.angle_beta   90.00
_cell.angle_gamma   90.00
#
_symmetry.space_group_name_H-M   'P 1'
#
loop_
_entity.id
_entity.type
_entity.pdbx_description
1 polymer ?
#
loop_
_entity_poly.entity_id
_entity_poly.type
_entity_poly.pdbx_seq_one_letter_code
_entity_poly.pdbx_strand_id
1 'polypeptide(L)'
;MKFIPQKRLWSMEQFFPSSICLLKERGPVLVNLNERQAMLRKVQAASFVLDDLKLYLDTHPTDKKALSAFAKYQDEYERALAEFSAKYGALTADSTKITNRWSWVDKPWPWELEG
;
A
#
# COMPACT_ATOMS: atom_id res chain seq x y z
N MET A 1 30.15 33.70 4.17
CA MET A 1 30.08 32.53 3.27
C MET A 1 30.75 31.34 3.93
N LYS A 2 30.00 30.31 4.30
CA LYS A 2 30.56 29.06 4.84
C LYS A 2 30.65 28.03 3.70
N PHE A 3 31.89 27.64 3.43
CA PHE A 3 32.30 26.72 2.39
C PHE A 3 31.84 25.30 2.75
N ILE A 4 30.97 24.70 1.93
CA ILE A 4 30.52 23.32 2.06
C ILE A 4 31.46 22.46 1.20
N PRO A 5 32.30 21.59 1.78
CA PRO A 5 33.14 20.72 0.96
C PRO A 5 32.32 19.54 0.45
N GLN A 6 32.04 19.56 -0.85
CA GLN A 6 31.61 18.38 -1.61
C GLN A 6 32.74 17.34 -1.59
N LYS A 7 32.54 16.24 -0.86
CA LYS A 7 33.40 15.07 -0.98
C LYS A 7 32.55 13.79 -1.09
N ARG A 8 32.76 13.17 -2.25
CA ARG A 8 32.97 11.73 -2.41
C ARG A 8 31.69 10.92 -2.62
N LEU A 9 31.24 10.95 -3.87
CA LEU A 9 30.96 9.78 -4.72
C LEU A 9 31.00 8.46 -3.94
N TRP A 10 29.83 7.91 -3.64
CA TRP A 10 29.71 6.52 -3.20
C TRP A 10 29.98 5.63 -4.41
N SER A 11 31.08 4.86 -4.33
CA SER A 11 31.36 3.74 -5.22
C SER A 11 30.19 2.76 -5.19
N MET A 12 29.44 2.72 -6.30
CA MET A 12 28.75 1.52 -6.74
C MET A 12 29.77 0.39 -6.90
N GLU A 13 29.34 -0.82 -6.57
CA GLU A 13 30.06 -2.10 -6.66
C GLU A 13 31.01 -2.40 -5.50
N GLN A 14 30.47 -3.12 -4.49
CA GLN A 14 31.16 -4.17 -3.73
C GLN A 14 30.21 -4.78 -2.69
N PHE A 15 29.48 -5.83 -3.07
CA PHE A 15 29.16 -7.06 -2.30
C PHE A 15 27.88 -7.72 -2.84
N PHE A 16 28.01 -8.51 -3.91
CA PHE A 16 27.09 -9.63 -4.17
C PHE A 16 27.88 -10.92 -3.90
N PRO A 17 27.75 -11.56 -2.72
CA PRO A 17 28.20 -12.93 -2.56
C PRO A 17 27.23 -13.86 -3.30
N SER A 18 27.74 -14.57 -4.31
CA SER A 18 27.14 -15.74 -4.94
C SER A 18 26.91 -16.83 -3.90
N SER A 19 25.75 -16.79 -3.23
CA SER A 19 25.20 -17.94 -2.50
C SER A 19 23.68 -17.85 -2.46
N ILE A 20 23.06 -17.83 -3.64
CA ILE A 20 21.63 -18.13 -3.80
C ILE A 20 21.52 -19.65 -4.00
N CYS A 21 21.63 -20.38 -2.90
CA CYS A 21 21.21 -21.76 -2.77
C CYS A 21 20.94 -22.00 -1.29
N LEU A 22 19.72 -21.69 -0.83
CA LEU A 22 19.00 -22.28 0.32
C LEU A 22 17.77 -21.41 0.67
N LEU A 23 16.69 -21.50 -0.10
CA LEU A 23 15.33 -21.19 0.39
C LEU A 23 14.31 -22.12 -0.27
N LYS A 24 14.49 -23.43 -0.09
CA LYS A 24 13.40 -24.41 -0.16
C LYS A 24 12.80 -24.43 1.24
N GLU A 25 11.46 -24.39 1.33
CA GLU A 25 10.63 -24.50 2.53
C GLU A 25 10.26 -23.17 3.24
N ARG A 26 9.43 -22.36 2.58
CA ARG A 26 8.47 -21.53 3.31
C ARG A 26 7.20 -22.36 3.50
N GLY A 27 6.99 -22.86 4.72
CA GLY A 27 5.69 -23.40 5.14
C GLY A 27 4.58 -22.35 4.99
N PRO A 28 3.29 -22.74 5.08
CA PRO A 28 2.21 -21.78 5.02
C PRO A 28 2.40 -20.75 6.13
N VAL A 29 2.57 -19.49 5.74
CA VAL A 29 2.60 -18.37 6.69
C VAL A 29 1.20 -18.29 7.29
N LEU A 30 1.00 -18.94 8.43
CA LEU A 30 -0.21 -18.74 9.23
C LEU A 30 -0.14 -17.32 9.77
N VAL A 31 -0.69 -16.40 9.02
CA VAL A 31 -0.67 -14.98 9.34
C VAL A 31 -1.62 -14.76 10.51
N ASN A 32 -1.08 -14.69 11.73
CA ASN A 32 -1.82 -14.22 12.88
C ASN A 32 -1.98 -12.70 12.73
N LEU A 33 -3.07 -12.29 12.08
CA LEU A 33 -3.33 -10.89 11.74
C LEU A 33 -4.15 -10.23 12.84
N ASN A 34 -3.64 -9.12 13.36
CA ASN A 34 -4.44 -8.21 14.17
C ASN A 34 -5.65 -7.71 13.36
N GLU A 35 -6.77 -7.43 14.03
CA GLU A 35 -8.04 -7.02 13.36
C GLU A 35 -7.83 -5.84 12.40
N ARG A 36 -6.98 -4.87 12.79
CA ARG A 36 -6.55 -3.75 11.96
C ARG A 36 -5.87 -4.20 10.66
N GLN A 37 -4.94 -5.15 10.76
CA GLN A 37 -4.19 -5.65 9.60
C GLN A 37 -5.09 -6.49 8.68
N ALA A 38 -6.02 -7.26 9.24
CA ALA A 38 -6.99 -8.01 8.46
C ALA A 38 -7.90 -7.09 7.64
N MET A 39 -8.42 -6.01 8.25
CA MET A 39 -9.20 -5.00 7.53
C MET A 39 -8.37 -4.26 6.48
N LEU A 40 -7.15 -3.84 6.83
CA LEU A 40 -6.25 -3.18 5.88
C LEU A 40 -5.95 -4.07 4.66
N ARG A 41 -5.74 -5.36 4.88
CA ARG A 41 -5.52 -6.32 3.78
C ARG A 41 -6.73 -6.44 2.86
N LYS A 42 -7.96 -6.37 3.38
CA LYS A 42 -9.16 -6.36 2.52
C LYS A 42 -9.18 -5.15 1.61
N VAL A 43 -8.89 -3.96 2.17
CA VAL A 43 -8.79 -2.72 1.40
C VAL A 43 -7.71 -2.83 0.32
N GLN A 44 -6.53 -3.33 0.67
CA GLN A 44 -5.41 -3.51 -0.27
C GLN A 44 -5.71 -4.54 -1.36
N ALA A 45 -6.37 -5.64 -1.02
CA ALA A 45 -6.74 -6.66 -2.01
C ALA A 45 -7.75 -6.09 -3.03
N ALA A 46 -8.75 -5.35 -2.56
CA ALA A 46 -9.72 -4.70 -3.43
C ALA A 46 -9.07 -3.61 -4.32
N SER A 47 -8.15 -2.81 -3.77
CA SER A 47 -7.43 -1.81 -4.56
C SER A 47 -6.56 -2.45 -5.66
N PHE A 48 -5.90 -3.55 -5.34
CA PHE A 48 -5.10 -4.29 -6.31
C PHE A 48 -5.95 -4.80 -7.48
N VAL A 49 -7.12 -5.39 -7.19
CA VAL A 49 -8.04 -5.86 -8.24
C VAL A 49 -8.54 -4.70 -9.11
N LEU A 50 -8.81 -3.53 -8.51
CA LEU A 50 -9.20 -2.34 -9.28
C LEU A 50 -8.11 -1.87 -10.22
N ASP A 51 -6.86 -1.86 -9.78
CA ASP A 51 -5.73 -1.44 -10.62
C ASP A 51 -5.44 -2.45 -11.74
N ASP A 52 -5.58 -3.75 -11.47
CA ASP A 52 -5.48 -4.80 -12.49
C ASP A 52 -6.59 -4.67 -13.55
N LEU A 53 -7.83 -4.43 -13.12
CA LEU A 53 -8.96 -4.23 -14.03
C LEU A 53 -8.81 -2.94 -14.86
N LYS A 54 -8.26 -1.85 -14.31
CA LYS A 54 -7.94 -0.64 -15.08
C LYS A 54 -6.94 -0.96 -16.19
N LEU A 55 -5.84 -1.63 -15.85
CA LEU A 55 -4.82 -2.00 -16.82
C LEU A 55 -5.38 -2.91 -17.92
N TYR A 56 -6.29 -3.83 -17.56
CA TYR A 56 -6.99 -4.65 -18.54
C TYR A 56 -7.90 -3.80 -19.45
N LEU A 57 -8.69 -2.89 -18.89
CA LEU A 57 -9.62 -2.03 -19.62
C LEU A 57 -8.91 -1.04 -20.57
N ASP A 58 -7.68 -0.64 -20.27
CA ASP A 58 -6.85 0.19 -21.18
C ASP A 58 -6.65 -0.50 -22.54
N THR A 59 -6.60 -1.84 -22.55
CA THR A 59 -6.47 -2.64 -23.78
C THR A 59 -7.81 -3.11 -24.34
N HIS A 60 -8.86 -3.23 -23.51
CA HIS A 60 -10.18 -3.74 -23.89
C HIS A 60 -11.32 -2.83 -23.36
N PRO A 61 -11.47 -1.59 -23.88
CA PRO A 61 -12.36 -0.59 -23.30
C PRO A 61 -13.86 -0.93 -23.42
N THR A 62 -14.23 -1.83 -24.33
CA THR A 62 -15.63 -2.21 -24.57
C THR A 62 -16.03 -3.53 -23.89
N ASP A 63 -15.14 -4.16 -23.11
CA ASP A 63 -15.49 -5.40 -22.42
C ASP A 63 -16.46 -5.14 -21.25
N LYS A 64 -17.73 -5.47 -21.49
CA LYS A 64 -18.82 -5.32 -20.52
C LYS A 64 -18.59 -6.14 -19.24
N LYS A 65 -17.88 -7.27 -19.32
CA LYS A 65 -17.59 -8.09 -18.14
C LYS A 65 -16.60 -7.40 -17.22
N ALA A 66 -15.51 -6.90 -17.79
CA ALA A 66 -14.49 -6.16 -17.05
C ALA A 66 -15.07 -4.87 -16.43
N LEU A 67 -15.91 -4.14 -17.17
CA LEU A 67 -16.60 -2.95 -16.65
C LEU A 67 -17.55 -3.28 -15.48
N SER A 68 -18.34 -4.35 -15.59
CA SER A 68 -19.22 -4.77 -14.50
C SER A 68 -18.44 -5.26 -13.28
N ALA A 69 -17.32 -5.96 -13.48
CA ALA A 69 -16.44 -6.37 -12.40
C ALA A 69 -15.81 -5.15 -11.71
N PHE A 70 -15.36 -4.16 -12.50
CA PHE A 70 -14.76 -2.93 -11.99
C PHE A 70 -15.70 -2.19 -11.06
N ALA A 71 -16.95 -1.95 -11.49
CA ALA A 71 -17.96 -1.30 -10.65
C ALA A 71 -18.22 -2.08 -9.34
N LYS A 72 -18.34 -3.40 -9.42
CA LYS A 72 -18.55 -4.25 -8.24
C LYS A 72 -17.40 -4.16 -7.23
N TYR A 73 -16.15 -4.24 -7.70
CA TYR A 73 -14.98 -4.15 -6.83
C TYR A 73 -14.75 -2.73 -6.32
N GLN A 74 -15.20 -1.71 -7.05
CA GLN A 74 -15.16 -0.33 -6.61
C GLN A 74 -16.07 -0.14 -5.39
N ASP A 75 -17.31 -0.63 -5.46
CA ASP A 75 -18.25 -0.59 -4.33
C ASP A 75 -17.74 -1.39 -3.12
N GLU A 76 -17.04 -2.50 -3.34
CA GLU A 76 -16.42 -3.29 -2.27
C GLU A 76 -15.23 -2.57 -1.62
N TYR A 77 -14.38 -1.92 -2.43
CA TYR A 77 -13.26 -1.11 -1.96
C TYR A 77 -13.75 0.07 -1.12
N GLU A 78 -14.74 0.83 -1.61
CA GLU A 78 -15.28 1.98 -0.90
C GLU A 78 -15.92 1.60 0.45
N ARG A 79 -16.65 0.47 0.49
CA ARG A 79 -17.20 -0.07 1.75
C ARG A 79 -16.10 -0.48 2.72
N ALA A 80 -15.09 -1.24 2.26
CA ALA A 80 -13.98 -1.65 3.12
C ALA A 80 -13.18 -0.45 3.65
N LEU A 81 -13.00 0.58 2.82
CA LEU A 81 -12.33 1.82 3.20
C LEU A 81 -13.15 2.61 4.23
N ALA A 82 -14.48 2.67 4.06
CA ALA A 82 -15.38 3.31 5.01
C ALA A 82 -15.35 2.59 6.38
N GLU A 83 -15.40 1.25 6.39
CA GLU A 83 -15.29 0.45 7.61
C GLU A 83 -13.95 0.65 8.32
N PHE A 84 -12.84 0.66 7.57
CA PHE A 84 -11.52 0.88 8.13
C PHE A 84 -11.40 2.31 8.70
N SER A 85 -11.85 3.31 7.94
CA SER A 85 -11.74 4.71 8.33
C SER A 85 -12.64 5.08 9.50
N ALA A 86 -13.80 4.42 9.67
CA ALA A 86 -14.64 4.56 10.84
C ALA A 86 -13.95 4.08 12.12
N LYS A 87 -13.14 3.02 12.06
CA LYS A 87 -12.46 2.43 13.23
C LYS A 87 -11.09 3.03 13.52
N TYR A 88 -10.27 3.29 12.49
CA TYR A 88 -8.86 3.70 12.64
C TYR A 88 -8.59 5.12 12.08
N GLY A 89 -9.61 5.77 11.54
CA GLY A 89 -9.54 7.07 10.89
C GLY A 89 -9.04 7.00 9.43
N ALA A 90 -9.03 8.16 8.76
CA ALA A 90 -8.60 8.32 7.37
C ALA A 90 -7.30 7.57 7.02
N LEU A 91 -7.35 6.79 5.94
CA LEU A 91 -6.23 5.99 5.42
C LEU A 91 -5.44 6.73 4.34
N THR A 92 -6.08 7.66 3.61
CA THR A 92 -5.47 8.46 2.54
C THR A 92 -5.57 9.94 2.88
N ALA A 93 -4.60 10.76 2.47
CA ALA A 93 -4.61 12.20 2.72
C ALA A 93 -5.90 12.87 2.20
N ASP A 94 -6.39 12.43 1.04
CA ASP A 94 -7.63 12.94 0.42
C ASP A 94 -8.89 12.61 1.24
N SER A 95 -8.84 11.58 2.08
CA SER A 95 -9.94 11.20 2.97
C SER A 95 -9.94 11.95 4.31
N THR A 96 -8.96 12.84 4.55
CA THR A 96 -8.91 13.66 5.76
C THR A 96 -9.84 14.88 5.64
N LYS A 97 -10.72 15.07 6.63
CA LYS A 97 -11.52 16.29 6.74
C LYS A 97 -10.65 17.40 7.31
N ILE A 98 -10.31 18.40 6.50
CA ILE A 98 -9.55 19.57 6.92
C ILE A 98 -10.50 20.53 7.64
N THR A 99 -10.49 20.54 8.97
CA THR A 99 -11.38 21.42 9.76
C THR A 99 -10.68 22.65 10.31
N ASN A 100 -9.38 22.61 10.66
CA ASN A 100 -8.59 23.80 11.06
C ASN A 100 -7.06 23.57 11.21
N ARG A 101 -6.58 22.34 11.00
CA ARG A 101 -5.18 21.90 11.13
C ARG A 101 -4.96 20.72 10.17
N TRP A 102 -3.76 20.58 9.61
CA TRP A 102 -3.38 19.43 8.79
C TRP A 102 -3.17 18.18 9.67
N SER A 103 -4.27 17.48 9.98
CA SER A 103 -4.29 16.34 10.91
C SER A 103 -3.72 15.04 10.33
N TRP A 104 -3.28 15.03 9.07
CA TRP A 104 -2.63 13.87 8.45
C TRP A 104 -1.30 13.52 9.14
N VAL A 105 -0.60 14.52 9.69
CA VAL A 105 0.71 14.37 10.34
C VAL A 105 0.59 13.91 11.80
N ASP A 106 -0.61 14.00 12.40
CA ASP A 106 -0.80 13.76 13.83
C ASP A 106 -0.83 12.25 14.20
N LYS A 107 -0.89 11.34 13.22
CA LYS A 107 -0.88 9.89 13.47
C LYS A 107 0.54 9.34 13.40
N PRO A 108 0.93 8.42 14.32
CA PRO A 108 2.22 7.75 14.24
C PRO A 108 2.32 6.98 12.94
N TRP A 109 3.43 7.16 12.23
CA TRP A 109 3.62 6.46 10.97
C TRP A 109 3.77 4.95 11.24
N PRO A 110 3.31 4.08 10.33
CA PRO A 110 3.36 2.64 10.55
C PRO A 110 4.76 2.09 10.88
N TRP A 111 5.84 2.73 10.40
CA TRP A 111 7.23 2.36 10.66
C TRP A 111 7.81 2.95 11.96
N GLU A 112 7.13 3.88 12.62
CA GLU A 112 7.55 4.43 13.93
C GLU A 112 7.15 3.53 15.09
N LEU A 113 6.30 2.53 14.85
CA LEU A 113 5.78 1.61 15.86
C LEU A 113 6.68 0.39 16.13
N GLU A 114 7.77 0.22 15.36
CA GLU A 114 8.70 -0.92 15.49
C GLU A 114 9.94 -0.61 16.35
N GLY A 115 9.91 0.48 17.13
CA GLY A 115 10.96 0.87 18.08
C GLY A 115 10.90 0.15 19.42
#